data_AF-A0A0G1TIB1-F1
#
_entry.id   AF-A0A0G1TIB1-F1
#
_cell.length_a   1.000
_cell.length_b   1.000
_cell.length_c   1.000
_cell.angle_alpha   90.00
_cell.angle_beta   90.00
_cell.angle_gamma   90.00
#
_symmetry.space_group_name_H-M   'P 1'
#
loop_
_entity.id
_entity.type
_entity.pdbx_description
1 polymer ?
#
loop_
_entity_poly.entity_id
_entity_poly.type
_entity_poly.pdbx_seq_one_letter_code
_entity_poly.pdbx_strand_id
1 'polypeptide(L)'
;MDLSLRRIKALGATIGGLTLVALLLQAFYSAYLVQGGVSSAGSSKNISAQVLGTATSVYEDYFANLVLEARAVFVLDLVTNNVLFARNEHEKLPLASLVKVMTALVARGHVPREAAITLKEDDLATSEICSAL
;
A
#
# COMPACT_ATOMS: atom_id res chain seq x y z
N MET A 1 -23.04 61.71 20.44
CA MET A 1 -21.75 61.32 19.82
C MET A 1 -21.57 59.82 20.06
N ASP A 2 -22.49 58.98 19.54
CA ASP A 2 -22.69 57.60 20.08
C ASP A 2 -22.53 56.49 19.03
N LEU A 3 -22.18 56.83 17.79
CA LEU A 3 -22.05 55.87 16.69
C LEU A 3 -20.63 55.29 16.52
N SER A 4 -19.60 55.90 17.13
CA SER A 4 -18.21 55.43 17.05
C SER A 4 -17.87 54.38 18.13
N LEU A 5 -18.55 54.40 19.27
CA LEU A 5 -18.21 53.55 20.42
C LEU A 5 -18.60 52.07 20.22
N ARG A 6 -19.69 51.80 19.48
CA ARG A 6 -20.15 50.44 19.17
C ARG A 6 -19.27 49.73 18.13
N ARG A 7 -18.72 50.46 17.16
CA ARG A 7 -17.82 49.92 16.13
C ARG A 7 -16.45 49.53 16.70
N ILE A 8 -15.94 50.25 17.70
CA ILE A 8 -14.65 49.94 18.34
C ILE A 8 -14.72 48.67 19.20
N LYS A 9 -15.81 48.47 19.95
CA LYS A 9 -16.03 47.22 20.71
C LYS A 9 -16.25 46.00 19.80
N ALA A 10 -16.97 46.17 18.68
CA ALA A 10 -17.18 45.11 17.71
C ALA A 10 -15.86 44.72 16.99
N LEU A 11 -14.99 45.69 16.70
CA LEU A 11 -13.69 45.45 16.06
C LEU A 11 -12.70 44.73 17.00
N GLY A 12 -12.68 45.05 18.29
CA GLY A 12 -11.85 44.34 19.27
C GLY A 12 -12.27 42.87 19.46
N ALA A 13 -13.58 42.59 19.43
CA ALA A 13 -14.10 41.24 19.57
C ALA A 13 -13.82 40.36 18.34
N THR A 14 -13.85 40.90 17.12
CA THR A 14 -13.55 40.13 15.90
C THR A 14 -12.07 39.83 15.77
N ILE A 15 -11.17 40.75 16.14
CA ILE A 15 -9.73 40.49 16.12
C ILE A 15 -9.37 39.41 17.14
N GLY A 16 -9.95 39.45 18.36
CA GLY A 16 -9.71 38.43 19.39
C GLY A 16 -10.25 37.05 18.98
N GLY A 17 -11.45 36.99 18.41
CA GLY A 17 -12.05 35.74 17.94
C GLY A 17 -11.31 35.13 16.73
N LEU A 18 -10.98 35.96 15.73
CA LEU A 18 -10.32 35.49 14.50
C LEU A 18 -8.88 35.03 14.77
N THR A 19 -8.15 35.74 15.63
CA THR A 19 -6.78 35.34 16.02
C THR A 19 -6.77 34.04 16.83
N LEU A 20 -7.75 33.84 17.72
CA LEU A 20 -7.85 32.62 18.52
C LEU A 20 -8.22 31.40 17.66
N VAL A 21 -9.10 31.56 16.67
CA VAL A 21 -9.41 30.50 15.69
C VAL A 21 -8.21 30.18 14.79
N ALA A 22 -7.47 31.20 14.33
CA ALA A 22 -6.27 30.99 13.53
C ALA A 22 -5.17 30.25 14.29
N LEU A 23 -4.97 30.56 15.58
CA LEU A 23 -4.02 29.86 16.44
C LEU A 23 -4.40 28.40 16.66
N LEU A 24 -5.70 28.11 16.84
CA LEU A 24 -6.19 26.74 16.97
C LEU A 24 -5.98 25.92 15.68
N LEU A 25 -6.22 26.53 14.51
CA LEU A 25 -5.95 25.90 13.21
C LEU A 25 -4.45 25.63 12.98
N GLN A 26 -3.58 26.55 13.39
CA GLN A 26 -2.13 26.40 13.27
C GLN A 26 -1.59 25.28 14.18
N ALA A 27 -2.15 25.14 15.39
CA ALA A 27 -1.84 24.06 16.32
C ALA A 27 -2.36 22.69 15.85
N PHE A 28 -3.53 22.65 15.20
CA PHE A 28 -4.05 21.41 14.63
C PHE A 28 -3.22 20.94 13.42
N TYR A 29 -2.75 21.87 12.58
CA TYR A 29 -1.87 21.56 11.45
C TYR A 29 -0.53 20.96 11.91
N SER A 30 0.08 21.47 12.98
CA SER A 30 1.32 20.90 13.53
C SER A 30 1.11 19.53 14.18
N ALA A 31 -0.04 19.30 14.83
CA ALA A 31 -0.38 17.97 15.37
C ALA A 31 -0.59 16.92 14.27
N TYR A 32 -1.13 17.32 13.10
CA TYR A 32 -1.30 16.42 11.95
C TYR A 32 0.03 16.03 11.31
N LEU A 33 1.03 16.92 11.30
CA LEU A 33 2.39 16.60 10.81
C LEU A 33 3.22 15.73 11.76
N VAL A 34 2.94 15.75 13.07
CA VAL A 34 3.73 15.02 14.08
C VAL A 34 3.41 13.51 14.13
N GLN A 35 2.25 13.05 13.63
CA GLN A 35 2.06 11.61 13.38
C GLN A 35 2.93 11.07 12.23
N GLY A 36 3.55 11.96 11.44
CA GLY A 36 4.62 11.67 10.50
C GLY A 36 6.01 12.06 11.04
N GLY A 37 6.39 11.55 12.21
CA GLY A 37 7.78 11.46 12.67
C GLY A 37 8.55 12.78 12.82
N VAL A 38 8.43 13.43 13.97
CA VAL A 38 9.42 14.42 14.44
C VAL A 38 10.31 13.77 15.50
N SER A 39 11.50 13.36 15.07
CA SER A 39 12.62 13.09 15.96
C SER A 39 13.17 14.44 16.46
N SER A 40 13.17 14.62 17.77
CA SER A 40 13.72 15.80 18.44
C SER A 40 15.23 15.88 18.23
N ALA A 41 15.68 17.06 17.78
CA ALA A 41 17.08 17.41 17.63
C ALA A 41 17.77 17.50 19.00
N GLY A 42 18.45 16.42 19.38
CA GLY A 42 19.53 16.40 20.36
C GLY A 42 20.88 16.40 19.65
N SER A 43 21.57 17.53 19.73
CA SER A 43 23.02 17.76 19.60
C SER A 43 23.93 16.60 19.12
N SER A 44 24.49 16.72 17.92
CA SER A 44 25.88 16.33 17.65
C SER A 44 26.42 17.07 16.42
N LYS A 45 27.27 18.07 16.66
CA LYS A 45 28.15 18.68 15.66
C LYS A 45 29.18 17.63 15.26
N ASN A 46 28.97 16.90 14.15
CA ASN A 46 30.01 16.24 13.34
C ASN A 46 29.36 15.75 12.02
N ILE A 47 29.32 16.57 10.97
CA ILE A 47 29.00 16.08 9.61
C ILE A 47 30.07 16.59 8.65
N SER A 48 31.23 15.93 8.71
CA SER A 48 32.12 15.79 7.56
C SER A 48 31.60 14.61 6.73
N ALA A 49 30.66 14.87 5.84
CA ALA A 49 30.45 14.11 4.61
C ALA A 49 29.33 14.78 3.81
N GLN A 50 29.72 15.51 2.78
CA GLN A 50 28.81 15.81 1.67
C GLN A 50 28.48 14.48 0.99
N VAL A 51 27.38 13.84 1.36
CA VAL A 51 26.73 12.86 0.49
C VAL A 51 25.66 13.60 -0.28
N LEU A 52 26.11 14.43 -1.22
CA LEU A 52 25.29 14.92 -2.32
C LEU A 52 25.20 13.78 -3.33
N GLY A 53 24.11 13.02 -3.23
CA GLY A 53 23.91 11.84 -4.04
C GLY A 53 22.59 11.15 -3.75
N THR A 54 21.50 11.92 -3.56
CA THR A 54 20.17 11.34 -3.71
C THR A 54 19.94 11.16 -5.20
N ALA A 55 20.35 10.01 -5.73
CA ALA A 55 19.84 9.54 -7.00
C ALA A 55 18.33 9.29 -6.78
N THR A 56 17.51 10.32 -7.01
CA THR A 56 16.08 10.19 -7.20
C THR A 56 15.88 9.47 -8.53
N SER A 57 15.99 8.14 -8.48
CA SER A 57 15.39 7.26 -9.47
C SER A 57 13.92 7.65 -9.54
N VAL A 58 13.53 8.29 -10.64
CA VAL A 58 12.12 8.48 -10.99
C VAL A 58 11.57 7.07 -11.21
N TYR A 59 11.05 6.48 -10.15
CA TYR A 59 10.36 5.20 -10.21
C TYR A 59 8.97 5.49 -10.73
N GLU A 60 8.75 5.17 -11.99
CA GLU A 60 7.42 5.31 -12.58
C GLU A 60 6.53 4.21 -11.99
N ASP A 61 5.50 4.61 -11.24
CA ASP A 61 4.54 3.69 -10.67
C ASP A 61 3.55 3.24 -11.76
N TYR A 62 3.89 2.13 -12.42
CA TYR A 62 3.07 1.51 -13.46
C TYR A 62 1.70 1.02 -12.96
N PHE A 63 1.47 0.97 -11.64
CA PHE A 63 0.25 0.42 -11.04
C PHE A 63 -0.69 1.51 -10.48
N ALA A 64 -0.28 2.78 -10.49
CA ALA A 64 -1.00 3.88 -9.84
C ALA A 64 -2.46 4.06 -10.30
N ASN A 65 -2.77 3.73 -11.57
CA ASN A 65 -4.11 3.90 -12.15
C ASN A 65 -4.76 2.57 -12.57
N LEU A 66 -4.35 1.47 -11.94
CA LEU A 66 -4.81 0.14 -12.32
C LEU A 66 -6.15 -0.23 -11.64
N VAL A 67 -7.19 -0.42 -12.45
CA VAL A 67 -8.49 -0.90 -11.98
C VAL A 67 -8.56 -2.41 -12.14
N LEU A 68 -8.68 -3.15 -11.03
CA LEU A 68 -8.66 -4.62 -11.02
C LEU A 68 -9.90 -5.18 -10.32
N GLU A 69 -10.58 -6.10 -10.99
CA GLU A 69 -11.67 -6.90 -10.41
C GLU A 69 -11.16 -7.97 -9.43
N ALA A 70 -9.92 -8.44 -9.62
CA ALA A 70 -9.31 -9.52 -8.85
C ALA A 70 -9.14 -9.14 -7.37
N ARG A 71 -9.82 -9.84 -6.44
CA ARG A 71 -9.81 -9.55 -5.00
C ARG A 71 -8.40 -9.43 -4.40
N ALA A 72 -7.51 -10.37 -4.74
CA ALA A 72 -6.11 -10.37 -4.34
C ALA A 72 -5.17 -10.43 -5.55
N VAL A 73 -4.02 -9.75 -5.46
CA VAL A 73 -3.01 -9.61 -6.52
C VAL A 73 -1.61 -9.57 -5.91
N PHE A 74 -0.65 -10.21 -6.56
CA PHE A 74 0.76 -10.20 -6.15
C PHE A 74 1.66 -10.21 -7.39
N VAL A 75 2.54 -9.22 -7.52
CA VAL A 75 3.49 -9.07 -8.63
C VAL A 75 4.90 -9.07 -8.06
N LEU A 76 5.67 -10.06 -8.48
CA LEU A 76 7.04 -10.30 -8.03
C LEU A 76 7.99 -10.20 -9.23
N ASP A 77 9.08 -9.44 -9.07
CA ASP A 77 10.23 -9.54 -9.96
C ASP A 77 11.01 -10.82 -9.63
N LEU A 78 11.07 -11.78 -10.56
CA LEU A 78 11.73 -13.07 -10.35
C LEU A 78 13.25 -12.97 -10.28
N VAL A 79 13.86 -11.89 -10.79
CA VAL A 79 15.32 -11.69 -10.75
C VAL A 79 15.71 -11.08 -9.42
N THR A 80 15.05 -9.99 -9.02
CA THR A 80 15.40 -9.25 -7.80
C THR A 80 14.66 -9.73 -6.55
N ASN A 81 13.62 -10.54 -6.71
CA ASN A 81 12.67 -10.94 -5.66
C ASN A 81 11.96 -9.75 -4.98
N ASN A 82 11.92 -8.59 -5.65
CA ASN A 82 11.21 -7.44 -5.15
C ASN A 82 9.72 -7.53 -5.51
N VAL A 83 8.87 -7.21 -4.55
CA VAL A 83 7.43 -7.07 -4.78
C VAL A 83 7.20 -5.73 -5.46
N LEU A 84 6.69 -5.77 -6.69
CA LEU A 84 6.40 -4.58 -7.49
C LEU A 84 5.00 -4.03 -7.23
N PHE A 85 4.06 -4.92 -6.88
CA PHE A 85 2.68 -4.58 -6.55
C PHE A 85 2.04 -5.69 -5.72
N ALA A 86 1.27 -5.33 -4.70
CA ALA A 86 0.51 -6.27 -3.88
C ALA A 86 -0.82 -5.67 -3.45
N ARG A 87 -1.85 -6.52 -3.43
CA ARG A 87 -3.19 -6.19 -2.94
C ARG A 87 -3.75 -7.43 -2.26
N ASN A 88 -4.05 -7.35 -0.98
CA ASN A 88 -4.63 -8.45 -0.18
C ASN A 88 -3.86 -9.78 -0.30
N GLU A 89 -2.53 -9.74 -0.38
CA GLU A 89 -1.68 -10.90 -0.65
C GLU A 89 -1.70 -11.97 0.46
N HIS A 90 -2.18 -11.61 1.66
CA HIS A 90 -2.37 -12.52 2.78
C HIS A 90 -3.83 -13.00 2.96
N GLU A 91 -4.76 -12.55 2.10
CA GLU A 91 -6.17 -12.96 2.15
C GLU A 91 -6.32 -14.41 1.66
N LYS A 92 -7.03 -15.24 2.44
CA LYS A 92 -7.28 -16.64 2.08
C LYS A 92 -8.44 -16.72 1.10
N LEU A 93 -8.14 -17.08 -0.16
CA LEU A 93 -9.12 -17.25 -1.23
C LEU A 93 -9.01 -18.64 -1.88
N PRO A 94 -10.11 -19.19 -2.46
CA PRO A 94 -10.03 -20.39 -3.26
C PRO A 94 -9.08 -20.19 -4.44
N LEU A 95 -7.99 -20.98 -4.49
CA LEU A 95 -6.97 -20.86 -5.53
C LEU A 95 -7.42 -21.47 -6.88
N ALA A 96 -8.51 -22.24 -6.86
CA ALA A 96 -9.01 -23.01 -8.01
C ALA A 96 -7.86 -23.76 -8.71
N SER A 97 -7.77 -23.67 -10.04
CA SER A 97 -6.75 -24.36 -10.83
C SER A 97 -5.31 -23.89 -10.60
N LEU A 98 -5.03 -22.82 -9.86
CA LEU A 98 -3.64 -22.44 -9.52
C LEU A 98 -2.91 -23.50 -8.68
N VAL A 99 -3.64 -24.28 -7.88
CA VAL A 99 -3.05 -25.36 -7.08
C VAL A 99 -2.32 -26.41 -7.93
N LYS A 100 -2.68 -26.55 -9.21
CA LYS A 100 -2.03 -27.47 -10.15
C LYS A 100 -0.54 -27.18 -10.33
N VAL A 101 -0.08 -25.95 -10.07
CA VAL A 101 1.35 -25.62 -10.08
C VAL A 101 2.11 -26.41 -9.01
N MET A 102 1.56 -26.49 -7.79
CA MET A 102 2.15 -27.29 -6.71
C MET A 102 2.09 -28.78 -7.05
N THR A 103 0.98 -29.25 -7.63
CA THR A 103 0.86 -30.64 -8.09
C THR A 103 1.91 -30.98 -9.15
N ALA A 104 2.12 -30.11 -10.14
CA ALA A 104 3.13 -30.30 -11.18
C ALA A 104 4.55 -30.29 -10.60
N LEU A 105 4.83 -29.42 -9.62
CA LEU A 105 6.10 -29.39 -8.92
C LEU A 105 6.39 -30.70 -8.17
N VAL A 106 5.38 -31.21 -7.45
CA VAL A 106 5.47 -32.51 -6.73
C VAL A 106 5.63 -33.65 -7.73
N ALA A 107 4.82 -33.69 -8.79
CA ALA A 107 4.92 -34.72 -9.82
C ALA A 107 6.32 -34.72 -10.47
N ARG A 108 6.90 -33.55 -10.75
CA ARG A 108 8.27 -33.45 -11.29
C ARG A 108 9.32 -34.03 -10.36
N GLY A 109 9.13 -33.96 -9.05
CA GLY A 109 10.06 -34.50 -8.05
C GLY A 109 9.91 -36.00 -7.81
N HIS A 110 8.74 -36.58 -8.11
CA HIS A 110 8.39 -37.95 -7.71
C HIS A 110 8.08 -38.90 -8.87
N VAL A 111 7.83 -38.39 -10.08
CA VAL A 111 7.49 -39.19 -11.27
C VAL A 111 8.63 -39.06 -12.28
N PRO A 112 9.20 -40.18 -12.78
CA PRO A 112 10.19 -40.15 -13.85
C PRO A 112 9.62 -39.44 -15.09
N ARG A 113 10.46 -38.68 -15.80
CA ARG A 113 10.02 -37.88 -16.95
C ARG A 113 9.47 -38.75 -18.08
N GLU A 114 10.02 -39.94 -18.24
CA GLU A 114 9.64 -40.93 -19.26
C GLU A 114 8.65 -41.99 -18.72
N ALA A 115 8.04 -41.74 -17.55
CA ALA A 115 7.06 -42.67 -16.98
C ALA A 115 5.85 -42.83 -17.91
N ALA A 116 5.57 -44.06 -18.30
CA ALA A 116 4.32 -44.41 -18.97
C ALA A 116 3.19 -44.45 -17.93
N ILE A 117 2.16 -43.62 -18.12
CA ILE A 117 0.98 -43.58 -17.27
C ILE A 117 -0.20 -44.16 -18.04
N THR A 118 -0.81 -45.22 -17.50
CA THR A 118 -2.04 -45.81 -18.04
C THR A 118 -3.25 -45.04 -17.50
N LEU A 119 -4.03 -44.45 -18.40
CA LEU A 119 -5.28 -43.78 -18.04
C LEU A 119 -6.37 -44.83 -17.79
N LYS A 120 -7.13 -44.66 -16.70
CA LYS A 120 -8.31 -45.47 -16.38
C LYS A 120 -9.58 -44.69 -16.74
N GLU A 121 -10.71 -45.39 -16.86
CA GLU A 121 -12.01 -44.79 -17.13
C GLU A 121 -12.38 -43.72 -16.08
N ASP A 122 -11.98 -43.91 -14.81
CA ASP A 122 -12.20 -42.95 -13.73
C ASP A 122 -11.45 -41.62 -13.93
N ASP A 123 -10.31 -41.63 -14.62
CA ASP A 123 -9.53 -40.40 -14.89
C ASP A 123 -10.23 -39.51 -15.94
N LEU A 124 -11.12 -40.10 -16.74
CA LEU A 124 -11.92 -39.41 -17.76
C LEU A 124 -13.21 -38.84 -17.18
N ALA A 125 -13.54 -39.17 -15.93
CA ALA A 125 -14.74 -38.67 -15.27
C ALA A 125 -14.66 -37.13 -15.17
N THR A 126 -15.54 -36.45 -15.92
CA THR A 126 -15.71 -35.01 -15.79
C THR A 126 -16.42 -34.76 -14.46
N SER A 127 -15.65 -34.47 -13.41
CA SER A 127 -16.23 -34.13 -12.11
C SER A 127 -17.10 -32.87 -12.24
N GLU A 128 -18.32 -32.93 -11.68
CA GLU A 128 -19.36 -31.88 -11.65
C GLU A 128 -18.97 -30.61 -10.85
N ILE A 129 -17.69 -30.31 -10.71
CA ILE A 129 -17.22 -29.10 -10.01
C ILE A 129 -17.59 -27.84 -10.83
N CYS A 130 -17.85 -27.98 -12.14
CA CYS A 130 -18.24 -26.88 -13.03
C CYS A 130 -19.76 -26.59 -13.04
N SER A 131 -20.60 -27.41 -12.39
CA SER A 131 -22.06 -27.26 -12.37
C SER A 131 -22.56 -26.47 -11.15
N ALA A 132 -21.75 -26.35 -10.10
CA ALA A 132 -22.13 -25.80 -8.80
C ALA A 132 -21.51 -24.42 -8.47
N LEU A 133 -20.95 -23.73 -9.47
CA LEU A 133 -20.45 -22.35 -9.41
C LEU A 133 -21.21 -21.50 -10.42
#